data_AF-A0A6A3LV40-F1
#
_entry.id   AF-A0A6A3LV40-F1
#
_cell.length_a   1.000
_cell.length_b   1.000
_cell.length_c   1.000
_cell.angle_alpha   90.00
_cell.angle_beta   90.00
_cell.angle_gamma   90.00
#
_symmetry.space_group_name_H-M   'P 1'
#
loop_
_entity.id
_entity.type
_entity.pdbx_description
1 polymer ?
#
loop_
_entity_poly.entity_id
_entity_poly.type
_entity_poly.pdbx_seq_one_letter_code
_entity_poly.pdbx_strand_id
1 'polypeptide(L)' 'MEYLALLANYETFWLPRADLMPEYGSLVTAFEQAERKKQRLPELRRSSRLAEANEEVVDEDLLMT' A
#
# COMPACT_ATOMS: atom_id res chain seq x y z
N MET A 1 2.96 -1.69 -6.95
CA MET A 1 2.95 -0.43 -6.18
C MET A 1 4.29 -0.28 -5.46
N GLU A 2 4.96 0.85 -5.64
CA GLU A 2 6.26 1.16 -5.01
C GLU A 2 6.17 2.44 -4.17
N TYR A 3 7.02 2.55 -3.17
CA TYR A 3 7.12 3.75 -2.32
C TYR A 3 8.55 4.26 -2.33
N LEU A 4 8.69 5.58 -2.35
CA LEU A 4 9.96 6.24 -2.13
C LEU A 4 10.23 6.30 -0.62
N ALA A 5 11.15 5.46 -0.15
CA ALA A 5 11.58 5.42 1.24
C ALA A 5 12.78 6.34 1.46
N LEU A 6 12.76 7.13 2.53
CA LEU A 6 13.89 7.92 3.01
C LEU A 6 14.53 7.20 4.20
N LEU A 7 15.79 6.78 4.03
CA LEU A 7 16.56 6.15 5.10
C LEU A 7 17.11 7.20 6.08
N ALA A 8 17.57 6.72 7.24
CA ALA A 8 18.14 7.58 8.29
C ALA A 8 19.43 8.30 7.84
N ASN A 9 20.11 7.78 6.83
CA ASN A 9 21.27 8.40 6.18
C ASN A 9 20.89 9.40 5.07
N TYR A 10 19.59 9.74 4.96
CA TYR A 10 19.02 10.64 3.95
C TYR A 10 19.07 10.14 2.50
N GLU A 11 19.45 8.88 2.29
CA GLU A 11 19.35 8.27 0.96
C GLU A 11 17.90 7.86 0.68
N THR A 12 17.51 7.95 -0.59
CA THR A 12 16.17 7.59 -1.05
C THR A 12 16.20 6.38 -1.96
N PHE A 13 15.27 5.45 -1.74
CA PHE A 13 15.14 4.22 -2.53
C PHE A 13 13.69 3.98 -2.90
N TRP A 14 13.46 3.51 -4.13
CA TRP A 14 12.19 2.93 -4.53
C TRP A 14 12.13 1.51 -4.01
N LEU A 15 11.14 1.23 -3.16
CA LEU A 15 10.93 -0.08 -2.58
C LEU A 15 9.54 -0.59 -2.96
N PRO A 16 9.43 -1.86 -3.39
CA PRO A 16 8.13 -2.46 -3.62
C PRO A 16 7.37 -2.57 -2.29
N ARG A 17 6.05 -2.48 -2.37
CA ARG A 17 5.18 -2.55 -1.19
C ARG A 17 5.45 -3.79 -0.34
N ALA A 18 5.71 -4.93 -0.97
CA ALA A 18 5.96 -6.21 -0.29
C ALA A 18 7.13 -6.12 0.68
N ASP A 19 8.22 -5.44 0.30
CA ASP A 19 9.43 -5.30 1.10
C ASP A 19 9.24 -4.37 2.32
N LEU A 20 8.19 -3.56 2.31
CA LEU A 20 7.83 -2.69 3.44
C LEU A 20 6.93 -3.40 4.47
N MET A 21 6.37 -4.56 4.12
CA MET A 21 5.45 -5.31 4.97
C MET A 21 6.16 -6.42 5.74
N PRO A 22 5.75 -6.71 6.99
CA PRO A 22 4.70 -6.02 7.76
C PRO A 22 5.17 -4.78 8.52
N GLU A 23 6.49 -4.57 8.66
CA GLU A 23 7.10 -3.65 9.64
C GLU A 23 6.62 -2.20 9.47
N TYR A 24 6.48 -1.74 8.22
CA TYR A 24 6.05 -0.38 7.89
C TYR A 24 4.58 -0.30 7.46
N GLY A 25 3.80 -1.37 7.69
CA GLY A 25 2.40 -1.46 7.24
C GLY A 25 1.48 -0.37 7.76
N SER A 26 1.68 0.06 9.00
CA SER A 26 0.91 1.15 9.61
C SER A 26 1.18 2.49 8.91
N LEU A 27 2.44 2.80 8.59
CA LEU A 27 2.85 4.02 7.91
C LEU A 27 2.31 4.06 6.48
N VAL A 28 2.46 2.97 5.73
CA VAL A 28 1.94 2.84 4.37
C VAL A 28 0.41 3.05 4.36
N THR A 29 -0.30 2.40 5.29
CA THR A 29 -1.76 2.55 5.40
C THR A 29 -2.17 3.99 5.74
N ALA A 30 -1.48 4.63 6.68
CA ALA A 30 -1.77 6.01 7.06
C ALA A 30 -1.54 6.99 5.90
N PHE A 31 -0.46 6.80 5.14
CA PHE A 31 -0.16 7.60 3.94
C PHE A 31 -1.26 7.46 2.89
N GLU A 32 -1.65 6.25 2.53
CA GLU A 32 -2.71 6.00 1.54
C GLU A 32 -4.06 6.58 1.98
N GLN A 33 -4.39 6.50 3.26
CA GLN A 33 -5.60 7.11 3.81
C GLN A 33 -5.56 8.64 3.73
N ALA A 34 -4.41 9.25 4.02
CA ALA A 34 -4.24 10.69 3.88
C ALA A 34 -4.41 11.15 2.43
N GLU A 35 -3.82 10.45 1.46
CA GLU A 35 -3.99 10.72 0.03
C GLU A 35 -5.45 10.59 -0.41
N ARG A 36 -6.15 9.54 0.04
CA ARG A 36 -7.59 9.39 -0.21
C ARG A 36 -8.41 10.55 0.34
N LYS A 37 -8.13 10.99 1.57
CA LYS A 37 -8.81 12.15 2.17
C LYS A 37 -8.61 13.42 1.34
N LYS A 38 -7.40 13.66 0.82
CA LYS A 38 -7.14 14.78 -0.10
C LYS A 38 -8.01 14.70 -1.36
N GLN A 39 -8.20 13.49 -1.88
CA GLN A 39 -9.04 13.22 -3.03
C GLN A 39 -10.55 13.13 -2.71
N ARG A 40 -10.95 13.41 -1.45
CA ARG A 40 -12.33 13.25 -0.93
C ARG A 40 -12.90 11.84 -1.12
N LEU A 41 -12.02 10.85 -1.20
CA LEU A 41 -12.41 9.45 -1.26
C LEU A 41 -12.73 8.94 0.15
N PRO A 42 -13.75 8.08 0.30
CA PRO A 42 -14.04 7.44 1.58
C PRO A 42 -12.87 6.55 2.03
N GLU A 43 -12.75 6.39 3.34
CA GLU A 43 -11.76 5.47 3.91
C GLU A 43 -12.01 4.05 3.40
N LEU A 44 -10.93 3.32 3.09
CA LEU A 44 -11.00 1.90 2.74
C LEU A 44 -11.60 1.15 3.93
N ARG A 45 -12.90 0.83 3.83
CA ARG A 45 -13.56 -0.01 4.82
C ARG A 45 -13.11 -1.44 4.59
N ARG A 46 -12.30 -1.98 5.49
CA ARG A 46 -12.10 -3.43 5.63
C ARG A 46 -13.39 -4.03 6.20
N SER A 47 -14.41 -4.20 5.36
CA SER A 47 -15.57 -5.01 5.74
C SER A 47 -15.09 -6.46 5.85
N SER A 48 -15.50 -7.17 6.89
CA SER A 48 -15.22 -8.61 7.03
C SER A 48 -15.70 -9.41 5.83
N ARG A 49 -16.77 -8.98 5.16
CA ARG A 49 -17.29 -9.58 3.92
C ARG A 49 -16.43 -9.32 2.68
N LEU A 50 -15.56 -8.30 2.71
CA LEU A 50 -14.63 -7.96 1.62
C LEU A 50 -13.25 -8.61 1.82
N ALA A 51 -12.95 -9.14 3.00
CA ALA A 51 -11.69 -9.83 3.26
C ALA A 51 -11.60 -11.14 2.46
N GLU A 52 -12.68 -11.92 2.40
CA GLU A 52 -12.78 -13.15 1.59
C GLU A 52 -12.73 -12.87 0.07
N ALA A 53 -13.22 -11.71 -0.38
CA ALA A 53 -13.16 -11.32 -1.80
C ALA A 53 -11.80 -10.71 -2.21
N ASN A 54 -11.04 -10.14 -1.27
CA ASN A 54 -9.71 -9.60 -1.53
C ASN A 54 -8.63 -10.70 -1.62
N GLU A 55 -8.92 -11.93 -1.20
CA GLU A 55 -8.02 -13.08 -1.38
C GLU A 55 -7.91 -13.50 -2.85
N GLU A 56 -8.87 -13.08 -3.69
CA GLU A 56 -8.91 -13.32 -5.14
C GLU A 56 -8.18 -12.24 -5.96
N VAL A 57 -7.62 -11.21 -5.31
CA VAL A 57 -6.69 -10.27 -5.97
C VAL A 57 -5.26 -10.75 -5.73
N VAL A 58 -4.97 -11.94 -6.25
CA VAL A 58 -3.59 -12.30 -6.61
C VAL A 58 -3.16 -11.32 -7.69
N ASP A 59 -1.95 -10.77 -7.60
CA ASP A 59 -1.33 -9.85 -8.55
C ASP A 59 -1.42 -10.38 -10.01
N GLU A 60 -2.54 -10.15 -10.69
CA GLU A 60 -2.67 -10.34 -12.14
C GLU A 60 -2.08 -9.15 -12.93
N ASP A 61 -1.47 -8.17 -12.25
CA ASP A 61 -0.69 -7.09 -12.87
C ASP A 61 0.83 -7.38 -12.88
N LEU A 62 1.27 -8.59 -12.49
CA LEU A 62 2.67 -9.03 -12.62
C LEU A 62 2.94 -9.79 -13.93
N LEU A 63 2.15 -9.63 -14.99
CA LEU A 63 2.45 -10.21 -16.31
C LEU A 63 1.85 -9.36 -17.46
N MET A 64 2.49 -8.25 -17.81
CA MET A 64 2.56 -7.83 -19.22
C MET A 64 3.92 -7.19 -19.55
N THR A 65 4.63 -7.93 -20.42
CA THR A 65 5.84 -7.64 -21.23
C THR A 65 7.20 -7.59 -20.56
#